data_AF-A0A6J4SWH8-F1
#
_entry.id   AF-A0A6J4SWH8-F1
#
_cell.length_a   1.000
_cell.length_b   1.000
_cell.length_c   1.000
_cell.angle_alpha   90.00
_cell.angle_beta   90.00
_cell.angle_gamma   90.00
#
_symmetry.space_group_name_H-M   'P 1'
#
loop_
_entity.id
_entity.type
_entity.pdbx_description
1 polymer ?
#
loop_
_entity_poly.entity_id
_entity_poly.type
_entity_poly.pdbx_seq_one_letter_code
_entity_poly.pdbx_strand_id
1 'polypeptide(L)'
;MIHARSAGSRRRVLVAPLILAALTFLLAAAQADAGHRCGHKGKTCAPPADTTPPDTTITSGPSGTISSGPVSFSFSSNESASTFECRLDASSWAACSSPKSYSAPASGGHTFEVRAKDAVGNLDASPAARSFTIQSTTGTTPPPPSGAKATTTAAGAPVLADADAAARVTRSSFEPRSINAQANQRRPSAGELSHFFTYSPNWGPCAETFKARITGNFTGTTDEIIQWAAHKWGIDEDITRAVAVKESNWNQDARGDWDSNIQDFQSYGLTQVRRNSGGLVAPNWNGTFPLSRDSTAFNLDYWGASVRQYYEGCATWLHDVGDNGATYAAGDIWGSVGAWYAGRWWNAGAQWYIGDVKTNLTNRTWAQPGF
;
A
#
# COMPACT_ATOMS: atom_id res chain seq x y z
N MET A 1 28.26 -34.35 -48.89
CA MET A 1 28.32 -35.82 -48.70
C MET A 1 27.53 -36.17 -47.45
N ILE A 2 26.82 -37.31 -47.48
CA ILE A 2 25.97 -37.91 -46.43
C ILE A 2 24.56 -37.25 -46.36
N HIS A 3 23.58 -37.72 -47.13
CA HIS A 3 22.59 -38.80 -46.85
C HIS A 3 21.58 -38.43 -45.74
N ALA A 4 20.28 -38.70 -45.78
CA ALA A 4 19.31 -39.19 -46.77
C ALA A 4 17.92 -39.20 -46.06
N ARG A 5 16.85 -39.48 -46.84
CA ARG A 5 15.48 -39.93 -46.44
C ARG A 5 14.48 -38.79 -46.15
N SER A 6 13.51 -38.49 -47.02
CA SER A 6 12.35 -39.28 -47.52
C SER A 6 11.31 -39.61 -46.44
N ALA A 7 10.15 -38.93 -46.46
CA ALA A 7 8.87 -39.51 -46.92
C ALA A 7 7.65 -38.69 -46.44
N GLY A 8 6.69 -38.48 -47.36
CA GLY A 8 5.26 -38.59 -47.04
C GLY A 8 4.50 -37.38 -46.50
N SER A 9 4.23 -36.37 -47.35
CA SER A 9 3.22 -35.34 -47.10
C SER A 9 1.81 -35.91 -47.28
N ARG A 10 1.09 -36.18 -46.17
CA ARG A 10 -0.37 -36.35 -46.19
C ARG A 10 -1.02 -35.05 -45.70
N ARG A 11 -1.56 -34.26 -46.63
CA ARG A 11 -2.43 -33.12 -46.34
C ARG A 11 -3.71 -33.62 -45.67
N ARG A 12 -3.89 -33.33 -44.38
CA ARG A 12 -5.20 -33.39 -43.72
C ARG A 12 -5.92 -32.07 -44.00
N VAL A 13 -6.93 -32.14 -44.88
CA VAL A 13 -7.98 -31.13 -45.00
C VAL A 13 -8.86 -31.28 -43.77
N LEU A 14 -8.82 -30.33 -42.83
CA LEU A 14 -9.87 -30.19 -41.83
C LEU A 14 -10.91 -29.23 -42.40
N VAL A 15 -12.05 -29.82 -42.74
CA VAL A 15 -13.30 -29.15 -43.12
C VAL A 15 -13.89 -28.53 -41.85
N ALA A 16 -14.06 -27.22 -41.83
CA ALA A 16 -14.92 -26.53 -40.89
C ALA A 16 -16.39 -26.68 -41.35
N PRO A 17 -17.35 -26.89 -40.43
CA PRO A 17 -18.72 -26.49 -40.67
C PRO A 17 -19.06 -25.30 -39.76
N LEU A 18 -19.21 -24.15 -40.42
CA LEU A 18 -20.13 -23.10 -40.01
C LEU A 18 -21.55 -23.67 -40.21
N ILE A 19 -22.38 -23.79 -39.17
CA ILE A 19 -23.83 -23.96 -39.34
C ILE A 19 -24.56 -22.94 -38.47
N LEU A 20 -25.45 -22.25 -39.17
CA LEU A 20 -26.29 -21.12 -38.84
C LEU A 20 -27.37 -21.46 -37.80
N ALA A 21 -27.74 -20.45 -37.02
CA ALA A 21 -28.81 -20.47 -36.03
C ALA A 21 -30.22 -20.68 -36.62
N ALA A 22 -31.08 -21.29 -35.80
CA ALA A 22 -32.49 -21.00 -35.52
C ALA A 22 -33.38 -22.25 -35.58
N LEU A 23 -33.92 -22.68 -34.41
CA LEU A 23 -35.36 -22.81 -34.17
C LEU A 23 -35.60 -23.27 -32.73
N THR A 24 -36.29 -22.44 -31.98
CA THR A 24 -37.04 -22.78 -30.75
C THR A 24 -38.04 -23.90 -31.02
N PHE A 25 -38.03 -24.95 -30.18
CA PHE A 25 -39.21 -25.79 -29.95
C PHE A 25 -39.25 -26.22 -28.48
N LEU A 26 -40.45 -26.05 -27.90
CA LEU A 26 -40.83 -26.37 -26.54
C LEU A 26 -40.47 -27.81 -26.16
N LEU A 27 -39.98 -28.01 -24.94
CA LEU A 27 -40.39 -29.15 -24.14
C LEU A 27 -40.79 -28.65 -22.75
N ALA A 28 -42.08 -28.39 -22.61
CA ALA A 28 -42.72 -28.32 -21.30
C ALA A 28 -42.58 -29.70 -20.65
N ALA A 29 -41.90 -29.78 -19.52
CA ALA A 29 -42.06 -30.91 -18.62
C ALA A 29 -43.47 -30.79 -18.02
N ALA A 30 -44.42 -31.51 -18.62
CA ALA A 30 -45.69 -31.80 -17.99
C ALA A 30 -45.41 -32.65 -16.75
N GLN A 31 -45.32 -32.03 -15.58
CA GLN A 31 -45.65 -32.74 -14.35
C GLN A 31 -47.17 -32.87 -14.34
N ALA A 32 -47.62 -34.12 -14.27
CA ALA A 32 -49.03 -34.48 -14.21
C ALA A 32 -49.72 -33.69 -13.09
N ASP A 33 -50.68 -32.86 -13.47
CA ASP A 33 -51.62 -32.25 -12.56
C ASP A 33 -52.53 -33.36 -12.04
N ALA A 34 -52.09 -34.01 -10.96
CA ALA A 34 -52.96 -34.78 -10.09
C ALA A 34 -53.92 -33.79 -9.44
N GLY A 35 -55.02 -33.51 -10.15
CA GLY A 35 -55.98 -32.48 -9.79
C GLY A 35 -56.37 -32.51 -8.32
N HIS A 36 -55.91 -31.52 -7.57
CA HIS A 36 -56.41 -31.24 -6.23
C HIS A 36 -57.79 -30.60 -6.34
N ARG A 37 -58.84 -31.42 -6.28
CA ARG A 37 -60.23 -30.95 -6.17
C ARG A 37 -60.46 -30.35 -4.78
N CYS A 38 -60.43 -29.02 -4.68
CA CYS A 38 -61.05 -28.32 -3.55
C CYS A 38 -62.50 -27.99 -3.93
N GLY A 39 -63.46 -28.64 -3.28
CA GLY A 39 -64.88 -28.43 -3.53
C GLY A 39 -65.35 -27.05 -3.07
N HIS A 40 -65.30 -26.05 -3.94
CA HIS A 40 -66.29 -24.97 -4.03
C HIS A 40 -66.01 -24.10 -5.28
N LYS A 41 -67.10 -23.61 -5.90
CA LYS A 41 -67.14 -22.90 -7.19
C LYS A 41 -66.05 -21.80 -7.32
N GLY A 42 -65.12 -22.00 -8.26
CA GLY A 42 -64.49 -20.92 -9.04
C GLY A 42 -63.29 -20.17 -8.45
N LYS A 43 -62.61 -20.68 -7.41
CA LYS A 43 -61.33 -20.10 -6.94
C LYS A 43 -60.17 -21.04 -7.24
N THR A 44 -59.16 -20.57 -7.98
CA THR A 44 -57.89 -21.26 -8.13
C THR A 44 -57.25 -21.39 -6.74
N CYS A 45 -56.95 -22.62 -6.32
CA CYS A 45 -56.10 -22.81 -5.15
C CYS A 45 -54.72 -22.25 -5.49
N ALA A 46 -54.18 -21.40 -4.63
CA ALA A 46 -52.78 -21.01 -4.74
C ALA A 46 -51.93 -22.29 -4.75
N PRO A 47 -50.85 -22.36 -5.56
CA PRO A 47 -49.91 -23.47 -5.46
C PRO A 47 -49.44 -23.59 -4.00
N PRO A 48 -49.13 -24.81 -3.53
CA PRO A 48 -48.61 -25.01 -2.19
C PRO A 48 -47.41 -24.08 -1.95
N ALA A 49 -47.35 -23.48 -0.76
CA ALA A 49 -46.25 -22.61 -0.38
C ALA A 49 -44.93 -23.40 -0.47
N ASP A 50 -43.90 -22.77 -1.03
CA ASP A 50 -42.58 -23.38 -1.09
C ASP A 50 -41.99 -23.47 0.33
N THR A 51 -41.50 -24.65 0.66
CA THR A 51 -40.95 -25.01 1.96
C THR A 51 -39.56 -25.64 1.84
N THR A 52 -38.98 -25.66 0.63
CA THR A 52 -37.69 -26.28 0.36
C THR A 52 -36.61 -25.22 0.50
N PRO A 53 -35.70 -25.33 1.49
CA PRO A 53 -34.59 -24.39 1.58
C PRO A 53 -33.57 -24.60 0.45
N PRO A 54 -32.88 -23.54 0.02
CA PRO A 54 -31.75 -23.66 -0.89
C PRO A 54 -30.54 -24.31 -0.20
N ASP A 55 -29.62 -24.83 -1.01
CA ASP A 55 -28.31 -25.33 -0.59
C ASP A 55 -27.19 -24.47 -1.22
N THR A 56 -26.23 -24.07 -0.41
CA THR A 56 -25.15 -23.16 -0.80
C THR A 56 -23.84 -23.92 -1.04
N THR A 57 -23.10 -23.56 -2.08
CA THR A 57 -21.77 -24.13 -2.36
C THR A 57 -20.73 -23.03 -2.54
N ILE A 58 -19.59 -23.16 -1.85
CA ILE A 58 -18.40 -22.31 -2.10
C ILE A 58 -17.64 -22.89 -3.30
N THR A 59 -17.59 -22.16 -4.40
CA THR A 59 -16.97 -22.59 -5.67
C THR A 59 -15.51 -22.15 -5.80
N SER A 60 -15.09 -21.08 -5.10
CA SER A 60 -13.71 -20.61 -5.10
C SER A 60 -13.33 -19.87 -3.82
N GLY A 61 -12.03 -19.69 -3.59
CA GLY A 61 -11.47 -18.92 -2.48
C GLY A 61 -10.23 -19.57 -1.86
N PRO A 62 -9.61 -18.92 -0.88
CA PRO A 62 -8.45 -19.48 -0.18
C PRO A 62 -8.82 -20.71 0.66
N SER A 63 -7.91 -21.66 0.77
CA SER A 63 -7.98 -22.80 1.68
C SER A 63 -6.58 -23.14 2.17
N GLY A 64 -6.46 -23.67 3.38
CA GLY A 64 -5.16 -23.92 4.00
C GLY A 64 -4.45 -22.62 4.38
N THR A 65 -3.12 -22.66 4.40
CA THR A 65 -2.29 -21.53 4.82
C THR A 65 -1.91 -20.66 3.62
N ILE A 66 -2.17 -19.35 3.72
CA ILE A 66 -1.83 -18.35 2.70
C ILE A 66 -1.08 -17.18 3.33
N SER A 67 -0.35 -16.43 2.51
CA SER A 67 0.30 -15.17 2.90
C SER A 67 -0.75 -14.07 3.18
N SER A 68 -0.37 -13.03 3.92
CA SER A 68 -1.21 -11.86 4.13
C SER A 68 -1.58 -11.17 2.82
N GLY A 69 -2.84 -10.77 2.65
CA GLY A 69 -3.33 -10.05 1.48
C GLY A 69 -4.85 -10.09 1.37
N PRO A 70 -5.44 -9.46 0.33
CA PRO A 70 -6.86 -9.53 0.08
C PRO A 70 -7.29 -10.95 -0.27
N VAL A 71 -8.46 -11.36 0.24
CA VAL A 71 -9.07 -12.66 -0.05
C VAL A 71 -10.43 -12.46 -0.71
N SER A 72 -10.82 -13.39 -1.58
CA SER A 72 -12.12 -13.37 -2.26
C SER A 72 -12.72 -14.77 -2.32
N PHE A 73 -14.03 -14.87 -2.13
CA PHE A 73 -14.79 -16.12 -2.16
C PHE A 73 -15.87 -16.05 -3.23
N SER A 74 -15.94 -17.05 -4.09
CA SER A 74 -17.09 -17.27 -4.97
C SER A 74 -17.95 -18.40 -4.43
N PHE A 75 -19.25 -18.24 -4.56
CA PHE A 75 -20.26 -19.20 -4.11
C PHE A 75 -21.51 -19.12 -5.00
N SER A 76 -22.35 -20.15 -4.92
CA SER A 76 -23.60 -20.31 -5.66
C SER A 76 -24.68 -21.00 -4.81
N SER A 77 -25.94 -20.83 -5.19
CA SER A 77 -27.10 -21.57 -4.68
C SER A 77 -27.55 -22.58 -5.73
N ASN A 78 -28.10 -23.73 -5.31
CA ASN A 78 -28.79 -24.66 -6.19
C ASN A 78 -30.14 -24.12 -6.70
N GLU A 79 -30.66 -23.04 -6.10
CA GLU A 79 -31.91 -22.40 -6.44
C GLU A 79 -31.69 -21.01 -7.05
N SER A 80 -32.31 -20.76 -8.21
CA SER A 80 -32.24 -19.46 -8.88
C SER A 80 -32.92 -18.37 -8.08
N ALA A 81 -32.43 -17.13 -8.21
CA ALA A 81 -32.97 -15.94 -7.52
C ALA A 81 -32.86 -15.95 -5.98
N SER A 82 -32.08 -16.87 -5.40
CA SER A 82 -31.66 -16.79 -3.99
C SER A 82 -30.80 -15.53 -3.72
N THR A 83 -30.93 -15.00 -2.50
CA THR A 83 -30.04 -14.00 -1.92
C THR A 83 -29.04 -14.66 -0.96
N PHE A 84 -27.91 -14.02 -0.66
CA PHE A 84 -26.89 -14.59 0.21
C PHE A 84 -26.62 -13.73 1.44
N GLU A 85 -26.34 -14.43 2.55
CA GLU A 85 -25.80 -13.85 3.76
C GLU A 85 -24.41 -14.47 4.00
N CYS A 86 -23.42 -13.63 4.28
CA CYS A 86 -22.04 -14.04 4.54
C CYS A 86 -21.60 -13.58 5.93
N ARG A 87 -20.67 -14.31 6.53
CA ARG A 87 -19.92 -13.88 7.71
C ARG A 87 -18.47 -14.37 7.66
N LEU A 88 -17.60 -13.69 8.39
CA LEU A 88 -16.22 -14.09 8.63
C LEU A 88 -16.01 -14.18 10.15
N ASP A 89 -15.42 -15.27 10.63
CA ASP A 89 -15.03 -15.46 12.04
C ASP A 89 -16.18 -15.30 13.04
N ALA A 90 -17.31 -15.94 12.76
CA ALA A 90 -18.53 -15.86 13.57
C ALA A 90 -19.07 -14.42 13.78
N SER A 91 -18.73 -13.48 12.90
CA SER A 91 -19.38 -12.17 12.85
C SER A 91 -20.89 -12.29 12.61
N SER A 92 -21.60 -11.19 12.83
CA SER A 92 -23.00 -11.09 12.39
C SER A 92 -23.13 -11.39 10.89
N TRP A 93 -24.20 -12.09 10.52
CA TRP A 93 -24.57 -12.31 9.13
C TRP A 93 -24.91 -10.98 8.46
N ALA A 94 -24.36 -10.77 7.27
CA ALA A 94 -24.64 -9.59 6.46
C ALA A 94 -24.93 -9.99 5.01
N ALA A 95 -25.82 -9.25 4.33
CA ALA A 95 -26.10 -9.47 2.93
C ALA A 95 -24.81 -9.33 2.10
N CYS A 96 -24.61 -10.25 1.15
CA CYS A 96 -23.43 -10.30 0.29
C CYS A 96 -23.77 -10.77 -1.12
N SER A 97 -22.89 -10.46 -2.05
CA SER A 97 -22.91 -10.98 -3.43
C SER A 97 -21.66 -11.80 -3.69
N SER A 98 -21.78 -12.75 -4.62
CA SER A 98 -20.66 -13.53 -5.14
C SER A 98 -20.03 -12.79 -6.33
N PRO A 99 -18.72 -12.56 -6.36
CA PRO A 99 -17.73 -12.87 -5.31
C PRO A 99 -17.71 -11.87 -4.15
N LYS A 100 -17.38 -12.34 -2.94
CA LYS A 100 -17.20 -11.52 -1.73
C LYS A 100 -15.73 -11.37 -1.38
N SER A 101 -15.24 -10.12 -1.36
CA SER A 101 -13.85 -9.78 -1.02
C SER A 101 -13.68 -9.21 0.38
N TYR A 102 -12.52 -9.47 0.98
CA TYR A 102 -12.01 -8.87 2.22
C TYR A 102 -10.60 -8.35 1.98
N SER A 103 -10.31 -7.09 2.33
CA SER A 103 -9.10 -6.39 1.91
C SER A 103 -7.81 -6.90 2.57
N ALA A 104 -7.87 -7.35 3.82
CA ALA A 104 -6.77 -8.01 4.53
C ALA A 104 -7.26 -8.54 5.88
N PRO A 105 -7.74 -9.79 5.98
CA PRO A 105 -7.99 -10.42 7.28
C PRO A 105 -6.71 -10.41 8.13
N ALA A 106 -6.87 -10.38 9.45
CA ALA A 106 -5.74 -10.42 10.40
C ALA A 106 -4.90 -11.71 10.23
N SER A 107 -3.74 -11.79 10.86
CA SER A 107 -3.03 -13.08 10.92
C SER A 107 -3.78 -14.05 11.84
N GLY A 108 -3.84 -15.33 11.46
CA GLY A 108 -4.52 -16.35 12.25
C GLY A 108 -5.46 -17.21 11.42
N GLY A 109 -6.18 -18.09 12.11
CA GLY A 109 -7.21 -18.93 11.51
C GLY A 109 -8.48 -18.12 11.26
N HIS A 110 -9.07 -18.31 10.09
CA HIS A 110 -10.31 -17.68 9.68
C HIS A 110 -11.30 -18.70 9.12
N THR A 111 -12.58 -18.40 9.27
CA THR A 111 -13.66 -19.20 8.66
C THR A 111 -14.63 -18.28 7.96
N PHE A 112 -14.73 -18.42 6.64
CA PHE A 112 -15.77 -17.80 5.84
C PHE A 112 -16.98 -18.73 5.78
N GLU A 113 -18.16 -18.20 6.08
CA GLU A 113 -19.42 -18.92 5.98
C GLU A 113 -20.40 -18.14 5.12
N VAL A 114 -21.17 -18.87 4.31
CA VAL A 114 -22.21 -18.32 3.44
C VAL A 114 -23.44 -19.21 3.43
N ARG A 115 -24.61 -18.58 3.45
CA ARG A 115 -25.91 -19.26 3.37
C ARG A 115 -26.84 -18.52 2.41
N ALA A 116 -27.66 -19.27 1.69
CA ALA A 116 -28.66 -18.74 0.77
C ALA A 116 -30.03 -18.59 1.44
N LYS A 117 -30.83 -17.64 0.94
CA LYS A 117 -32.24 -17.44 1.28
C LYS A 117 -33.02 -17.30 -0.01
N ASP A 118 -34.06 -18.10 -0.19
CA ASP A 118 -34.90 -18.05 -1.39
C ASP A 118 -35.82 -16.80 -1.40
N ALA A 119 -36.66 -16.69 -2.43
CA ALA A 119 -37.57 -15.56 -2.60
C ALA A 119 -38.73 -15.52 -1.59
N VAL A 120 -39.10 -16.65 -0.99
CA VAL A 120 -40.21 -16.77 -0.02
C VAL A 120 -39.74 -16.78 1.44
N GLY A 121 -38.42 -16.81 1.66
CA GLY A 121 -37.77 -16.71 2.96
C GLY A 121 -37.23 -18.03 3.53
N ASN A 122 -37.26 -19.15 2.80
CA ASN A 122 -36.60 -20.37 3.27
C ASN A 122 -35.09 -20.15 3.26
N LEU A 123 -34.45 -20.51 4.37
CA LEU A 123 -33.04 -20.24 4.63
C LEU A 123 -32.28 -21.56 4.67
N ASP A 124 -31.14 -21.59 3.99
CA ASP A 124 -30.18 -22.69 4.07
C ASP A 124 -29.77 -22.94 5.54
N ALA A 125 -30.11 -24.12 6.04
CA ALA A 125 -29.87 -24.54 7.42
C ALA A 125 -28.44 -25.04 7.64
N SER A 126 -27.69 -25.30 6.57
CA SER A 126 -26.32 -25.83 6.57
C SER A 126 -25.37 -24.89 5.80
N PRO A 127 -24.98 -23.74 6.39
CA PRO A 127 -24.10 -22.80 5.71
C PRO A 127 -22.83 -23.47 5.19
N ALA A 128 -22.46 -23.18 3.95
CA ALA A 128 -21.19 -23.61 3.40
C ALA A 128 -20.06 -22.85 4.11
N ALA A 129 -19.06 -23.60 4.59
CA ALA A 129 -17.93 -23.06 5.33
C ALA A 129 -16.61 -23.36 4.63
N ARG A 130 -15.68 -22.40 4.64
CA ARG A 130 -14.31 -22.57 4.16
C ARG A 130 -13.32 -21.95 5.14
N SER A 131 -12.43 -22.79 5.66
CA SER A 131 -11.38 -22.37 6.59
C SER A 131 -10.06 -22.10 5.87
N PHE A 132 -9.39 -21.04 6.28
CA PHE A 132 -8.06 -20.67 5.82
C PHE A 132 -7.26 -20.09 6.99
N THR A 133 -5.94 -20.06 6.86
CA THR A 133 -5.04 -19.43 7.83
C THR A 133 -4.23 -18.37 7.11
N ILE A 134 -4.32 -17.12 7.58
CA ILE A 134 -3.34 -16.12 7.21
C ILE A 134 -2.09 -16.40 8.03
N GLN A 135 -1.01 -16.81 7.36
CA GLN A 135 0.27 -17.02 8.01
C GLN A 135 0.71 -15.71 8.67
N SER A 136 0.96 -15.78 9.97
CA SER A 136 1.68 -14.71 10.65
C SER A 136 3.07 -14.65 10.04
N THR A 137 3.46 -13.51 9.49
CA THR A 137 4.86 -13.25 9.14
C THR A 137 5.68 -13.01 10.41
N THR A 138 5.49 -13.81 11.47
CA THR A 138 6.49 -14.04 12.50
C THR A 138 7.65 -14.87 11.91
N GLY A 139 8.22 -14.43 10.80
CA GLY A 139 9.66 -14.40 10.78
C GLY A 139 10.01 -13.35 11.83
N THR A 140 10.78 -13.69 12.85
CA THR A 140 11.38 -12.66 13.70
C THR A 140 12.03 -11.68 12.75
N THR A 141 11.43 -10.50 12.56
CA THR A 141 12.12 -9.38 11.93
C THR A 141 13.47 -9.32 12.63
N PRO A 142 14.59 -9.49 11.90
CA PRO A 142 15.91 -9.43 12.52
C PRO A 142 16.00 -8.18 13.38
N PRO A 143 16.71 -8.17 14.51
CA PRO A 143 16.89 -6.91 15.22
C PRO A 143 17.53 -5.88 14.28
N PRO A 144 17.25 -4.57 14.46
CA PRO A 144 17.98 -3.53 13.75
C PRO A 144 19.50 -3.76 13.89
N PRO A 145 20.30 -3.42 12.86
CA PRO A 145 21.73 -3.70 12.87
C PRO A 145 22.41 -3.19 14.15
N SER A 146 23.11 -4.10 14.84
CA SER A 146 23.89 -3.75 16.03
C SER A 146 25.22 -3.13 15.61
N GLY A 147 25.39 -1.83 15.85
CA GLY A 147 26.60 -1.10 15.46
C GLY A 147 26.56 0.37 15.84
N ALA A 148 27.61 1.11 15.49
CA ALA A 148 27.63 2.56 15.64
C ALA A 148 26.66 3.19 14.62
N LYS A 149 25.52 3.69 15.11
CA LYS A 149 24.52 4.41 14.31
C LYS A 149 24.88 5.88 14.13
N ALA A 150 24.30 6.53 13.13
CA ALA A 150 24.40 7.98 13.00
C ALA A 150 23.76 8.69 14.21
N THR A 151 24.42 9.73 14.72
CA THR A 151 23.89 10.64 15.74
C THR A 151 23.81 12.04 15.17
N THR A 152 22.86 12.85 15.64
CA THR A 152 22.75 14.24 15.20
C THR A 152 24.05 15.00 15.49
N THR A 153 24.68 15.54 14.45
CA THR A 153 25.89 16.35 14.61
C THR A 153 25.54 17.78 14.99
N ALA A 154 26.48 18.51 15.60
CA ALA A 154 26.26 19.91 15.95
C ALA A 154 25.96 20.76 14.70
N ALA A 155 25.18 21.83 14.89
CA ALA A 155 25.01 22.84 13.85
C ALA A 155 26.39 23.41 13.45
N GLY A 156 26.59 23.66 12.16
CA GLY A 156 27.86 24.06 11.55
C GLY A 156 28.82 22.90 11.24
N ALA A 157 28.51 21.66 11.66
CA ALA A 157 29.33 20.51 11.29
C ALA A 157 29.18 20.19 9.78
N PRO A 158 30.25 19.74 9.11
CA PRO A 158 30.16 19.36 7.71
C PRO A 158 29.26 18.13 7.52
N VAL A 159 28.45 18.17 6.46
CA VAL A 159 27.69 17.00 5.96
C VAL A 159 28.56 16.14 5.05
N LEU A 160 28.28 14.84 4.99
CA LEU A 160 29.10 13.90 4.23
C LEU A 160 28.78 13.93 2.72
N ALA A 161 29.73 13.47 1.91
CA ALA A 161 29.45 13.10 0.53
C ALA A 161 28.76 11.73 0.47
N ASP A 162 28.11 11.42 -0.66
CA ASP A 162 27.37 10.16 -0.83
C ASP A 162 28.21 8.91 -0.56
N ALA A 163 29.45 8.90 -1.06
CA ALA A 163 30.37 7.78 -0.90
C ALA A 163 30.80 7.58 0.57
N ASP A 164 31.05 8.67 1.29
CA ASP A 164 31.44 8.63 2.70
C ASP A 164 30.27 8.20 3.59
N ALA A 165 29.05 8.62 3.26
CA ALA A 165 27.84 8.16 3.93
C ALA A 165 27.58 6.67 3.63
N ALA A 166 27.74 6.24 2.38
CA ALA A 166 27.58 4.84 1.97
C ALA A 166 28.58 3.91 2.66
N ALA A 167 29.81 4.36 2.89
CA ALA A 167 30.85 3.60 3.60
C ALA A 167 30.52 3.36 5.08
N ARG A 168 29.58 4.12 5.66
CA ARG A 168 29.15 3.99 7.06
C ARG A 168 27.92 3.10 7.24
N VAL A 169 27.25 2.72 6.15
CA VAL A 169 26.07 1.85 6.20
C VAL A 169 26.46 0.44 6.65
N THR A 170 25.80 -0.05 7.69
CA THR A 170 25.88 -1.43 8.15
C THR A 170 24.79 -2.26 7.48
N ARG A 171 25.21 -3.14 6.57
CA ARG A 171 24.29 -4.05 5.87
C ARG A 171 23.80 -5.15 6.80
N SER A 172 22.51 -5.47 6.72
CA SER A 172 21.89 -6.53 7.50
C SER A 172 20.66 -7.09 6.80
N SER A 173 20.06 -8.14 7.35
CA SER A 173 18.77 -8.66 6.90
C SER A 173 17.57 -7.91 7.52
N PHE A 174 17.80 -6.83 8.26
CA PHE A 174 16.73 -6.05 8.88
C PHE A 174 15.98 -5.24 7.83
N GLU A 175 14.77 -5.71 7.52
CA GLU A 175 13.75 -4.94 6.82
C GLU A 175 12.41 -5.31 7.46
N PRO A 176 11.84 -4.44 8.31
CA PRO A 176 10.70 -4.82 9.12
C PRO A 176 9.40 -4.93 8.34
N ARG A 177 9.32 -4.31 7.15
CA ARG A 177 8.13 -4.35 6.32
C ARG A 177 8.31 -5.31 5.15
N SER A 178 7.50 -6.37 5.11
CA SER A 178 7.46 -7.31 3.98
C SER A 178 7.13 -6.65 2.64
N ILE A 179 6.38 -5.54 2.65
CA ILE A 179 6.11 -4.75 1.44
C ILE A 179 7.38 -4.16 0.81
N ASN A 180 8.45 -4.00 1.60
CA ASN A 180 9.76 -3.52 1.15
C ASN A 180 10.77 -4.66 0.94
N ALA A 181 10.31 -5.91 0.80
CA ALA A 181 11.22 -7.05 0.65
C ALA A 181 12.21 -6.90 -0.51
N GLN A 182 11.87 -6.08 -1.51
CA GLN A 182 12.77 -5.71 -2.60
C GLN A 182 13.48 -4.40 -2.30
N ALA A 183 14.82 -4.45 -2.29
CA ALA A 183 15.68 -3.29 -2.18
C ALA A 183 15.42 -2.28 -3.30
N ASN A 184 15.34 -0.99 -2.98
CA ASN A 184 15.21 0.06 -3.98
C ASN A 184 16.52 0.21 -4.76
N GLN A 185 16.44 0.04 -6.09
CA GLN A 185 17.58 0.12 -7.01
C GLN A 185 17.61 1.43 -7.81
N ARG A 186 16.73 2.39 -7.51
CA ARG A 186 16.52 3.56 -8.34
C ARG A 186 17.42 4.72 -7.91
N ARG A 187 18.38 5.07 -8.77
CA ARG A 187 19.20 6.28 -8.67
C ARG A 187 18.72 7.34 -9.66
N PRO A 188 18.51 8.61 -9.26
CA PRO A 188 18.25 9.72 -10.17
C PRO A 188 19.35 9.84 -11.24
N SER A 189 18.96 10.08 -12.49
CA SER A 189 19.90 10.41 -13.57
C SER A 189 20.31 11.89 -13.50
N ALA A 190 21.40 12.26 -14.17
CA ALA A 190 21.85 13.65 -14.24
C ALA A 190 20.79 14.59 -14.84
N GLY A 191 20.04 14.14 -15.86
CA GLY A 191 18.96 14.92 -16.46
C GLY A 191 17.80 15.16 -15.50
N GLU A 192 17.46 14.16 -14.69
CA GLU A 192 16.41 14.28 -13.68
C GLU A 192 16.79 15.18 -12.51
N LEU A 193 18.04 15.11 -12.04
CA LEU A 193 18.57 16.04 -11.04
C LEU A 193 18.62 17.46 -11.59
N SER A 194 19.04 17.65 -12.83
CA SER A 194 19.02 18.95 -13.51
C SER A 194 17.59 19.53 -13.56
N HIS A 195 16.60 18.70 -13.89
CA HIS A 195 15.20 19.09 -13.87
C HIS A 195 14.74 19.46 -12.45
N PHE A 196 15.06 18.64 -11.44
CA PHE A 196 14.77 18.93 -10.03
C PHE A 196 15.34 20.28 -9.59
N PHE A 197 16.62 20.56 -9.88
CA PHE A 197 17.26 21.82 -9.49
C PHE A 197 16.69 23.03 -10.22
N THR A 198 16.29 22.86 -11.48
CA THR A 198 15.69 23.93 -12.29
C THR A 198 14.32 24.35 -11.77
N TYR A 199 13.48 23.40 -11.35
CA TYR A 199 12.07 23.66 -11.03
C TYR A 199 11.73 23.59 -9.54
N SER A 200 12.68 23.22 -8.68
CA SER A 200 12.49 23.37 -7.25
C SER A 200 12.58 24.84 -6.84
N PRO A 201 11.77 25.29 -5.86
CA PRO A 201 11.84 26.66 -5.41
C PRO A 201 13.23 27.02 -4.88
N ASN A 202 13.53 28.31 -4.91
CA ASN A 202 14.70 28.86 -4.26
C ASN A 202 14.54 28.73 -2.74
N TRP A 203 15.47 28.05 -2.08
CA TRP A 203 15.51 27.83 -0.63
C TRP A 203 16.22 28.97 0.10
N GLY A 204 16.87 29.88 -0.63
CA GLY A 204 17.69 30.97 -0.09
C GLY A 204 19.17 30.61 0.02
N PRO A 205 20.08 31.60 0.10
CA PRO A 205 21.51 31.40 -0.11
C PRO A 205 22.17 30.32 0.76
N CYS A 206 21.79 30.23 2.04
CA CYS A 206 22.30 29.24 2.98
C CYS A 206 21.76 27.84 2.66
N ALA A 207 20.44 27.71 2.52
CA ALA A 207 19.77 26.44 2.31
C ALA A 207 20.05 25.82 0.92
N GLU A 208 20.33 26.65 -0.09
CA GLU A 208 20.75 26.19 -1.42
C GLU A 208 22.02 25.34 -1.37
N THR A 209 22.93 25.59 -0.42
CA THR A 209 24.15 24.77 -0.27
C THR A 209 23.86 23.33 0.17
N PHE A 210 22.75 23.11 0.90
CA PHE A 210 22.26 21.78 1.26
C PHE A 210 21.45 21.19 0.10
N LYS A 211 20.58 21.99 -0.54
CA LYS A 211 19.82 21.53 -1.71
C LYS A 211 20.75 20.97 -2.79
N ALA A 212 21.84 21.68 -3.11
CA ALA A 212 22.82 21.28 -4.12
C ALA A 212 23.51 19.93 -3.86
N ARG A 213 23.44 19.39 -2.64
CA ARG A 213 24.00 18.09 -2.27
C ARG A 213 23.01 16.93 -2.41
N ILE A 214 21.74 17.20 -2.75
CA ILE A 214 20.73 16.15 -2.99
C ILE A 214 21.05 15.43 -4.30
N THR A 215 21.22 14.12 -4.23
CA THR A 215 21.55 13.26 -5.38
C THR A 215 20.69 12.00 -5.42
N GLY A 216 20.21 11.50 -4.28
CA GLY A 216 19.60 10.18 -4.18
C GLY A 216 20.52 9.04 -4.62
N ASN A 217 21.84 9.25 -4.55
CA ASN A 217 22.83 8.34 -5.15
C ASN A 217 23.19 7.17 -4.22
N PHE A 218 22.18 6.42 -3.78
CA PHE A 218 22.34 5.20 -3.01
C PHE A 218 21.25 4.18 -3.37
N THR A 219 21.52 2.90 -3.13
CA THR A 219 20.61 1.78 -3.40
C THR A 219 20.80 0.73 -2.31
N GLY A 220 19.72 0.11 -1.89
CA GLY A 220 19.74 -0.83 -0.76
C GLY A 220 18.34 -1.12 -0.24
N THR A 221 18.26 -1.84 0.87
CA THR A 221 17.03 -1.98 1.65
C THR A 221 16.58 -0.63 2.20
N THR A 222 15.35 -0.54 2.71
CA THR A 222 14.82 0.70 3.28
C THR A 222 15.67 1.15 4.47
N ASP A 223 16.06 0.22 5.33
CA ASP A 223 16.91 0.53 6.49
C ASP A 223 18.31 0.99 6.07
N GLU A 224 18.93 0.35 5.07
CA GLU A 224 20.23 0.78 4.55
C GLU A 224 20.17 2.20 3.96
N ILE A 225 19.06 2.57 3.30
CA ILE A 225 18.85 3.92 2.77
C ILE A 225 18.61 4.93 3.90
N ILE A 226 17.88 4.55 4.97
CA ILE A 226 17.74 5.36 6.19
C ILE A 226 19.10 5.66 6.81
N GLN A 227 19.93 4.62 7.02
CA GLN A 227 21.28 4.77 7.55
C GLN A 227 22.12 5.71 6.68
N TRP A 228 22.10 5.51 5.36
CA TRP A 228 22.82 6.35 4.41
C TRP A 228 22.42 7.82 4.52
N ALA A 229 21.13 8.13 4.51
CA ALA A 229 20.65 9.51 4.60
C ALA A 229 20.96 10.14 5.98
N ALA A 230 20.78 9.38 7.06
CA ALA A 230 21.10 9.82 8.42
C ALA A 230 22.60 10.18 8.55
N HIS A 231 23.49 9.33 8.03
CA HIS A 231 24.93 9.61 7.98
C HIS A 231 25.25 10.82 7.11
N LYS A 232 24.65 10.90 5.92
CA LYS A 232 24.89 12.01 4.98
C LYS A 232 24.60 13.36 5.62
N TRP A 233 23.44 13.47 6.26
CA TRP A 233 22.95 14.74 6.81
C TRP A 233 23.31 14.96 8.27
N GLY A 234 24.00 14.02 8.91
CA GLY A 234 24.35 14.10 10.33
C GLY A 234 23.11 14.24 11.22
N ILE A 235 22.09 13.42 10.95
CA ILE A 235 20.84 13.32 11.70
C ILE A 235 20.86 11.97 12.42
N ASP A 236 20.32 11.92 13.65
CA ASP A 236 20.20 10.65 14.35
C ASP A 236 19.36 9.64 13.54
N GLU A 237 19.91 8.44 13.40
CA GLU A 237 19.33 7.37 12.59
C GLU A 237 17.98 6.92 13.14
N ASP A 238 17.83 6.85 14.46
CA ASP A 238 16.57 6.43 15.08
C ASP A 238 15.50 7.53 15.01
N ILE A 239 15.88 8.82 14.95
CA ILE A 239 14.95 9.90 14.60
C ILE A 239 14.44 9.70 13.17
N THR A 240 15.34 9.40 12.22
CA THR A 240 14.98 9.17 10.81
C THR A 240 14.04 7.97 10.67
N ARG A 241 14.32 6.87 11.38
CA ARG A 241 13.41 5.70 11.49
C ARG A 241 12.06 6.07 12.06
N ALA A 242 12.01 6.81 13.17
CA ALA A 242 10.76 7.23 13.79
C ALA A 242 9.90 8.09 12.87
N VAL A 243 10.53 8.97 12.07
CA VAL A 243 9.86 9.75 11.03
C VAL A 243 9.33 8.84 9.92
N ALA A 244 10.12 7.88 9.41
CA ALA A 244 9.65 6.91 8.43
C ALA A 244 8.44 6.08 8.92
N VAL A 245 8.42 5.71 10.21
CA VAL A 245 7.25 5.09 10.84
C VAL A 245 6.05 6.03 10.81
N LYS A 246 6.23 7.29 11.21
CA LYS A 246 5.13 8.26 11.29
C LYS A 246 4.57 8.61 9.92
N GLU A 247 5.42 8.83 8.93
CA GLU A 247 5.03 9.37 7.63
C GLU A 247 4.37 8.32 6.74
N SER A 248 4.91 7.11 6.71
CA SER A 248 4.46 6.10 5.76
C SER A 248 4.25 4.73 6.36
N ASN A 249 4.35 4.60 7.68
CA ASN A 249 4.41 3.32 8.35
C ASN A 249 5.54 2.44 7.78
N TRP A 250 6.68 3.07 7.46
CA TRP A 250 7.86 2.46 6.83
C TRP A 250 7.61 1.96 5.39
N ASN A 251 6.50 2.29 4.74
CA ASN A 251 6.26 1.90 3.34
C ASN A 251 7.02 2.83 2.37
N GLN A 252 7.90 2.25 1.55
CA GLN A 252 8.70 3.02 0.59
C GLN A 252 7.88 3.53 -0.62
N ASP A 253 6.75 2.90 -0.93
CA ASP A 253 5.88 3.23 -2.06
C ASP A 253 4.63 4.01 -1.65
N ALA A 254 4.61 4.53 -0.42
CA ALA A 254 3.45 5.21 0.14
C ALA A 254 3.04 6.43 -0.71
N ARG A 255 1.72 6.60 -0.83
CA ARG A 255 1.10 7.75 -1.50
C ARG A 255 0.09 8.37 -0.55
N GLY A 256 0.24 9.65 -0.28
CA GLY A 256 -0.60 10.40 0.65
C GLY A 256 -1.13 11.68 0.02
N ASP A 257 -2.04 12.32 0.75
CA ASP A 257 -2.67 13.59 0.36
C ASP A 257 -3.31 13.51 -1.05
N TRP A 258 -4.37 12.72 -1.19
CA TRP A 258 -5.15 12.68 -2.42
C TRP A 258 -5.73 14.06 -2.74
N ASP A 259 -5.49 14.54 -3.96
CA ASP A 259 -6.02 15.82 -4.44
C ASP A 259 -6.95 15.58 -5.63
N SER A 260 -8.23 15.86 -5.40
CA SER A 260 -9.29 15.71 -6.41
C SER A 260 -9.12 16.65 -7.61
N ASN A 261 -8.40 17.76 -7.48
CA ASN A 261 -8.22 18.72 -8.56
C ASN A 261 -7.27 18.20 -9.64
N ILE A 262 -6.27 17.41 -9.23
CA ILE A 262 -5.30 16.79 -10.14
C ILE A 262 -5.54 15.29 -10.34
N GLN A 263 -6.53 14.71 -9.64
CA GLN A 263 -6.85 13.28 -9.64
C GLN A 263 -5.63 12.39 -9.35
N ASP A 264 -4.78 12.84 -8.43
CA ASP A 264 -3.57 12.12 -8.03
C ASP A 264 -3.15 12.51 -6.61
N PHE A 265 -2.14 11.82 -6.08
CA PHE A 265 -1.56 12.07 -4.76
C PHE A 265 -0.58 13.26 -4.77
N GLN A 266 -0.44 13.91 -3.62
CA GLN A 266 0.46 15.06 -3.46
C GLN A 266 1.73 14.70 -2.69
N SER A 267 1.73 13.63 -1.90
CA SER A 267 2.85 13.25 -1.03
C SER A 267 3.30 11.82 -1.30
N TYR A 268 4.61 11.59 -1.33
CA TYR A 268 5.18 10.32 -1.80
C TYR A 268 6.28 9.78 -0.92
N GLY A 269 6.39 8.46 -0.92
CA GLY A 269 7.50 7.70 -0.39
C GLY A 269 7.60 7.71 1.13
N LEU A 270 8.76 7.27 1.62
CA LEU A 270 9.01 6.96 3.01
C LEU A 270 8.79 8.15 3.98
N THR A 271 9.07 9.36 3.52
CA THR A 271 8.95 10.59 4.32
C THR A 271 7.83 11.52 3.84
N GLN A 272 6.95 11.05 2.96
CA GLN A 272 5.81 11.81 2.42
C GLN A 272 6.24 13.16 1.79
N VAL A 273 7.32 13.15 1.02
CA VAL A 273 7.79 14.33 0.29
C VAL A 273 6.70 14.80 -0.67
N ARG A 274 6.27 16.05 -0.48
CA ARG A 274 5.28 16.69 -1.34
C ARG A 274 5.83 16.93 -2.74
N ARG A 275 4.98 16.75 -3.75
CA ARG A 275 5.22 17.28 -5.09
C ARG A 275 5.25 18.80 -5.01
N ASN A 276 6.38 19.40 -5.32
CA ASN A 276 6.55 20.84 -5.13
C ASN A 276 6.17 21.59 -6.41
N SER A 277 5.01 22.25 -6.44
CA SER A 277 4.55 23.08 -7.57
C SER A 277 4.96 24.53 -7.45
N GLY A 278 6.20 24.81 -7.87
CA GLY A 278 6.67 26.17 -8.17
C GLY A 278 6.13 26.75 -9.49
N GLY A 279 4.88 26.46 -9.85
CA GLY A 279 4.30 26.83 -11.15
C GLY A 279 4.32 25.69 -12.19
N LEU A 280 3.45 25.79 -13.20
CA LEU A 280 3.16 24.76 -14.21
C LEU A 280 4.43 24.20 -14.88
N VAL A 281 4.62 22.89 -14.87
CA VAL A 281 5.66 22.21 -15.67
C VAL A 281 5.22 20.82 -16.09
N ALA A 282 5.02 20.64 -17.40
CA ALA A 282 4.85 19.38 -18.14
C ALA A 282 3.83 18.36 -17.57
N PRO A 283 3.24 17.48 -18.39
CA PRO A 283 2.50 16.36 -17.84
C PRO A 283 3.50 15.48 -17.06
N ASN A 284 3.43 15.54 -15.73
CA ASN A 284 4.00 14.58 -14.76
C ASN A 284 5.38 14.87 -14.14
N TRP A 285 5.91 16.10 -14.13
CA TRP A 285 7.12 16.43 -13.35
C TRP A 285 6.96 17.72 -12.54
N ASN A 286 7.05 17.62 -11.21
CA ASN A 286 6.73 18.74 -10.32
C ASN A 286 7.77 18.88 -9.20
N GLY A 287 8.87 19.55 -9.51
CA GLY A 287 10.02 19.72 -8.63
C GLY A 287 10.63 18.39 -8.20
N THR A 288 10.15 17.87 -7.08
CA THR A 288 10.52 16.60 -6.44
C THR A 288 9.90 15.37 -7.07
N PHE A 289 8.76 15.49 -7.76
CA PHE A 289 8.09 14.37 -8.41
C PHE A 289 8.60 14.17 -9.85
N PRO A 290 8.78 12.92 -10.32
CA PRO A 290 8.49 11.63 -9.68
C PRO A 290 9.65 11.06 -8.85
N LEU A 291 10.78 11.76 -8.71
CA LEU A 291 11.95 11.24 -8.00
C LEU A 291 11.63 10.83 -6.56
N SER A 292 10.81 11.59 -5.85
CA SER A 292 10.37 11.27 -4.49
C SER A 292 9.48 10.03 -4.40
N ARG A 293 8.83 9.62 -5.49
CA ARG A 293 8.04 8.38 -5.60
C ARG A 293 8.91 7.20 -6.01
N ASP A 294 9.77 7.38 -7.00
CA ASP A 294 10.47 6.29 -7.66
C ASP A 294 11.80 5.93 -6.96
N SER A 295 12.43 6.88 -6.29
CA SER A 295 13.71 6.70 -5.58
C SER A 295 13.54 6.94 -4.08
N THR A 296 13.53 5.86 -3.31
CA THR A 296 13.53 5.93 -1.83
C THR A 296 14.76 6.68 -1.31
N ALA A 297 15.91 6.53 -1.98
CA ALA A 297 17.11 7.29 -1.65
C ALA A 297 16.92 8.79 -1.88
N PHE A 298 16.41 9.22 -3.03
CA PHE A 298 16.11 10.64 -3.26
C PHE A 298 15.08 11.18 -2.25
N ASN A 299 14.05 10.38 -1.92
CA ASN A 299 13.02 10.75 -0.95
C ASN A 299 13.63 11.13 0.41
N LEU A 300 14.46 10.25 0.97
CA LEU A 300 15.15 10.47 2.24
C LEU A 300 16.25 11.53 2.15
N ASP A 301 16.93 11.63 1.01
CA ASP A 301 17.98 12.63 0.79
C ASP A 301 17.41 14.05 0.77
N TYR A 302 16.26 14.23 0.10
CA TYR A 302 15.52 15.49 0.09
C TYR A 302 15.03 15.86 1.50
N TRP A 303 14.40 14.91 2.20
CA TRP A 303 13.96 15.10 3.59
C TRP A 303 15.13 15.48 4.50
N GLY A 304 16.23 14.75 4.43
CA GLY A 304 17.42 14.99 5.24
C GLY A 304 18.05 16.35 4.95
N ALA A 305 18.10 16.77 3.70
CA ALA A 305 18.53 18.12 3.32
C ALA A 305 17.61 19.20 3.91
N SER A 306 16.29 19.01 3.83
CA SER A 306 15.29 19.94 4.39
C SER A 306 15.41 20.05 5.90
N VAL A 307 15.47 18.93 6.62
CA VAL A 307 15.64 18.92 8.08
C VAL A 307 16.98 19.53 8.48
N ARG A 308 18.06 19.20 7.75
CA ARG A 308 19.38 19.74 8.05
C ARG A 308 19.42 21.25 7.86
N GLN A 309 18.89 21.79 6.76
CA GLN A 309 18.92 23.24 6.57
C GLN A 309 18.04 24.02 7.59
N TYR A 310 16.94 23.42 8.09
CA TYR A 310 16.20 23.98 9.23
C TYR A 310 17.06 23.97 10.50
N TYR A 311 17.74 22.85 10.76
CA TYR A 311 18.59 22.69 11.94
C TYR A 311 19.78 23.65 11.93
N GLU A 312 20.26 24.04 10.75
CA GLU A 312 21.35 25.00 10.56
C GLU A 312 20.90 26.47 10.65
N GLY A 313 19.60 26.75 10.82
CA GLY A 313 19.10 28.12 10.81
C GLY A 313 18.99 28.73 9.41
N CYS A 314 19.13 27.95 8.33
CA CYS A 314 19.18 28.47 6.96
C CYS A 314 17.82 28.88 6.39
N ALA A 315 16.71 28.31 6.87
CA ALA A 315 15.36 28.67 6.45
C ALA A 315 14.92 30.02 7.01
N THR A 316 15.57 31.11 6.60
CA THR A 316 15.37 32.43 7.20
C THR A 316 13.93 32.95 7.09
N TRP A 317 13.15 32.47 6.12
CA TRP A 317 11.73 32.76 6.04
C TRP A 317 10.94 32.34 7.30
N LEU A 318 11.42 31.35 8.06
CA LEU A 318 10.83 30.97 9.34
C LEU A 318 10.98 32.06 10.41
N HIS A 319 11.85 33.05 10.27
CA HIS A 319 11.89 34.20 11.19
C HIS A 319 10.67 35.13 11.03
N ASP A 320 10.15 35.22 9.81
CA ASP A 320 9.21 36.27 9.43
C ASP A 320 7.79 35.76 9.18
N VAL A 321 7.60 34.44 9.03
CA VAL A 321 6.25 33.86 8.89
C VAL A 321 5.47 33.86 10.20
N GLY A 322 4.18 34.18 10.11
CA GLY A 322 3.24 34.04 11.21
C GLY A 322 2.90 32.59 11.53
N ASP A 323 2.26 32.39 12.69
CA ASP A 323 1.86 31.07 13.23
C ASP A 323 3.04 30.16 13.61
N ASN A 324 4.18 30.72 13.98
CA ASN A 324 5.18 29.96 14.72
C ASN A 324 4.81 29.92 16.21
N GLY A 325 5.01 28.76 16.86
CA GLY A 325 4.82 28.62 18.29
C GLY A 325 6.06 28.97 19.13
N ALA A 326 7.21 29.18 18.49
CA ALA A 326 8.44 29.63 19.13
C ALA A 326 9.32 30.44 18.16
N THR A 327 10.36 31.11 18.67
CA THR A 327 11.38 31.74 17.83
C THR A 327 12.22 30.70 17.11
N TYR A 328 12.39 30.87 15.81
CA TYR A 328 13.26 30.02 15.00
C TYR A 328 14.74 30.21 15.36
N ALA A 329 15.44 29.11 15.62
CA ALA A 329 16.85 29.08 15.99
C ALA A 329 17.52 27.80 15.46
N ALA A 330 18.82 27.89 15.18
CA ALA A 330 19.65 26.75 14.82
C ALA A 330 19.85 25.80 16.02
N GLY A 331 20.18 24.54 15.74
CA GLY A 331 20.51 23.54 16.75
C GLY A 331 19.31 22.79 17.36
N ASP A 332 18.08 23.07 16.90
CA ASP A 332 16.88 22.40 17.39
C ASP A 332 16.38 21.36 16.38
N ILE A 333 16.74 20.09 16.62
CA ILE A 333 16.34 18.99 15.74
C ILE A 333 14.83 18.74 15.76
N TRP A 334 14.16 18.98 16.90
CA TRP A 334 12.73 18.74 17.01
C TRP A 334 11.93 19.83 16.32
N GLY A 335 12.35 21.09 16.45
CA GLY A 335 11.81 22.18 15.65
C GLY A 335 11.92 21.89 14.14
N SER A 336 13.06 21.38 13.67
CA SER A 336 13.28 21.01 12.27
C SER A 336 12.40 19.87 11.77
N VAL A 337 12.24 18.82 12.59
CA VAL A 337 11.34 17.69 12.30
C VAL A 337 9.88 18.15 12.28
N GLY A 338 9.47 19.04 13.19
CA GLY A 338 8.13 19.62 13.18
C GLY A 338 7.88 20.56 11.99
N ALA A 339 8.88 21.36 11.62
CA ALA A 339 8.80 22.27 10.48
C ALA A 339 8.68 21.54 9.15
N TRP A 340 9.28 20.34 9.02
CA TRP A 340 9.05 19.44 7.88
C TRP A 340 7.55 19.15 7.68
N TYR A 341 6.86 18.76 8.76
CA TYR A 341 5.43 18.41 8.71
C TYR A 341 4.52 19.63 8.54
N ALA A 342 4.70 20.64 9.41
CA ALA A 342 3.75 21.75 9.51
C ALA A 342 4.07 22.93 8.59
N GLY A 343 5.28 22.99 8.03
CA GLY A 343 5.80 24.19 7.36
C GLY A 343 5.92 25.40 8.30
N ARG A 344 5.85 25.19 9.63
CA ARG A 344 5.90 26.21 10.67
C ARG A 344 6.73 25.73 11.85
N TRP A 345 7.38 26.66 12.53
CA TRP A 345 8.26 26.37 13.66
C TRP A 345 7.46 26.23 14.96
N TRP A 346 7.47 25.04 15.57
CA TRP A 346 6.82 24.75 16.87
C TRP A 346 5.34 25.14 17.00
N ASN A 347 4.61 25.33 15.90
CA ASN A 347 3.17 25.56 15.97
C ASN A 347 2.43 24.31 16.49
N ALA A 348 1.12 24.41 16.76
CA ALA A 348 0.35 23.31 17.33
C ALA A 348 0.44 22.01 16.50
N GLY A 349 0.41 22.12 15.17
CA GLY A 349 0.57 20.98 14.26
C GLY A 349 1.96 20.36 14.35
N ALA A 350 3.01 21.18 14.37
CA ALA A 350 4.39 20.72 14.55
C ALA A 350 4.57 20.01 15.90
N GLN A 351 4.03 20.55 16.98
CA GLN A 351 4.12 19.96 18.32
C GLN A 351 3.45 18.59 18.39
N TRP A 352 2.23 18.46 17.83
CA TRP A 352 1.53 17.17 17.75
C TRP A 352 2.36 16.13 17.00
N TYR A 353 2.87 16.50 15.81
CA TYR A 353 3.68 15.61 15.00
C TYR A 353 4.98 15.18 15.70
N ILE A 354 5.69 16.13 16.34
CA ILE A 354 6.88 15.86 17.15
C ILE A 354 6.56 14.86 18.27
N GLY A 355 5.41 14.99 18.93
CA GLY A 355 4.95 14.06 19.97
C GLY A 355 4.82 12.62 19.46
N ASP A 356 4.21 12.44 18.30
CA ASP A 356 4.05 11.12 17.67
C ASP A 356 5.40 10.53 17.23
N VAL A 357 6.29 11.34 16.64
CA VAL A 357 7.65 10.89 16.27
C VAL A 357 8.44 10.49 17.52
N LYS A 358 8.38 11.27 18.61
CA LYS A 358 9.02 10.92 19.89
C LYS A 358 8.47 9.64 20.50
N THR A 359 7.17 9.41 20.35
CA THR A 359 6.53 8.17 20.80
C THR A 359 7.08 6.98 20.01
N ASN A 360 7.16 7.09 18.68
CA ASN A 360 7.76 6.05 17.85
C ASN A 360 9.24 5.80 18.14
N LEU A 361 9.99 6.87 18.40
CA LEU A 361 11.40 6.80 18.80
C LEU A 361 11.57 6.07 20.15
N THR A 362 10.79 6.47 21.16
CA THR A 362 10.84 5.88 22.51
C THR A 362 10.49 4.40 22.49
N ASN A 363 9.42 4.06 21.76
CA ASN A 363 8.96 2.67 21.64
C ASN A 363 9.81 1.85 20.66
N ARG A 364 10.70 2.49 19.89
CA ARG A 364 11.39 1.90 18.74
C ARG A 364 10.42 1.09 17.89
N THR A 365 9.31 1.70 17.47
CA THR A 365 8.17 1.01 16.85
C THR A 365 8.59 0.07 15.72
N TRP A 366 9.58 0.47 14.92
CA TRP A 366 10.14 -0.34 13.82
C TRP A 366 10.81 -1.66 14.23
N ALA A 367 11.14 -1.82 15.51
CA ALA A 367 11.77 -3.00 16.07
C ALA A 367 10.81 -3.86 16.91
N GLN A 368 9.54 -3.45 17.03
CA GLN A 368 8.55 -4.19 17.80
C GLN A 368 8.01 -5.38 17.00
N PRO A 369 7.67 -6.51 17.66
CA PRO A 369 7.04 -7.64 16.98
C PRO A 369 5.75 -7.23 16.26
N GLY A 370 5.61 -7.61 15.00
CA GLY A 370 4.40 -7.35 14.21
C GLY A 370 4.30 -5.93 13.62
N PHE A 371 5.31 -5.08 13.84
CA PHE A 371 5.58 -3.99 12.92
C PHE A 371 6.06 -4.59 11.60
#